data_AF-A0A537UIQ2-F1
#
_entry.id   AF-A0A537UIQ2-F1
#
_cell.length_a   1.000
_cell.length_b   1.000
_cell.length_c   1.000
_cell.angle_alpha   90.00
_cell.angle_beta   90.00
_cell.angle_gamma   90.00
#
_symmetry.space_group_name_H-M   'P 1'
#
loop_
_entity.id
_entity.type
_entity.pdbx_description
1 polymer ?
#
loop_
_entity_poly.entity_id
_entity_poly.type
_entity_poly.pdbx_seq_one_letter_code
_entity_poly.pdbx_strand_id
1 'polypeptide(L)'
;MSIQAVAWVLGLYIPDPHAKLILLSLANHADHETGFCYPPMRMIASEASCDRRTVLRKIPMLEEAGFLRVIQKRNGKERLAHTKAWP
;
A
#
# COMPACT_ATOMS: atom_id res chain seq x y z
N MET A 1 -9.27 -3.15 8.09
CA MET A 1 -8.11 -2.70 8.89
C MET A 1 -7.39 -3.92 9.39
N SER A 2 -6.05 -3.99 9.25
CA SER A 2 -5.24 -5.12 9.69
C SER A 2 -4.04 -4.66 10.53
N ILE A 3 -4.12 -4.86 11.85
CA ILE A 3 -3.03 -4.50 12.77
C ILE A 3 -1.78 -5.36 12.52
N GLN A 4 -1.96 -6.61 12.09
CA GLN A 4 -0.87 -7.52 11.75
C GLN A 4 -0.10 -7.01 10.52
N ALA A 5 -0.81 -6.58 9.47
CA ALA A 5 -0.18 -5.98 8.30
C ALA A 5 0.57 -4.69 8.65
N VAL A 6 0.06 -3.87 9.56
CA VAL A 6 0.76 -2.67 10.04
C VAL A 6 2.05 -3.03 10.78
N ALA A 7 1.98 -4.00 11.70
CA ALA A 7 3.13 -4.48 12.45
C ALA A 7 4.24 -5.02 11.53
N TRP A 8 3.87 -5.72 10.45
CA TRP A 8 4.79 -6.14 9.41
C TRP A 8 5.60 -5.00 8.83
N VAL A 9 4.91 -3.98 8.31
CA VAL A 9 5.51 -2.86 7.59
C VAL A 9 6.48 -2.11 8.49
N LEU A 10 6.14 -1.98 9.79
CA LEU A 10 7.02 -1.34 10.77
C LEU A 10 8.37 -2.06 10.89
N GLY A 11 8.38 -3.39 10.83
CA GLY A 11 9.58 -4.23 10.86
C GLY A 11 10.41 -4.22 9.57
N LEU A 12 9.89 -3.70 8.46
CA LEU A 12 10.63 -3.63 7.19
C LEU A 12 11.61 -2.46 7.15
N TYR A 13 12.78 -2.68 6.54
CA TYR A 13 13.65 -1.59 6.10
C TYR A 13 13.32 -1.21 4.66
N ILE A 14 12.73 -0.03 4.48
CA ILE A 14 12.45 0.58 3.18
C ILE A 14 13.14 1.95 3.21
N PRO A 15 14.24 2.15 2.43
CA PRO A 15 15.04 3.38 2.51
C PRO A 15 14.27 4.65 2.20
N ASP A 16 13.26 4.55 1.34
CA ASP A 16 12.40 5.67 0.98
C ASP A 16 11.27 5.84 2.02
N PRO A 17 11.26 6.94 2.80
CA PRO A 17 10.30 7.12 3.88
C PRO A 17 8.86 7.23 3.37
N HIS A 18 8.64 7.86 2.21
CA HIS A 18 7.30 7.94 1.63
C HIS A 18 6.82 6.59 1.13
N ALA A 19 7.69 5.77 0.53
CA ALA A 19 7.34 4.40 0.17
C ALA A 19 6.93 3.59 1.41
N LYS A 20 7.67 3.72 2.53
CA LYS A 20 7.32 3.05 3.80
C LYS A 20 5.96 3.53 4.32
N LEU A 21 5.73 4.83 4.36
CA LEU A 21 4.47 5.40 4.85
C LEU A 21 3.27 5.07 3.95
N ILE A 22 3.48 5.02 2.63
CA ILE A 22 2.46 4.58 1.67
C ILE A 22 2.09 3.12 1.93
N LEU A 23 3.08 2.24 2.10
CA LEU A 23 2.84 0.84 2.42
C LEU A 23 2.13 0.68 3.77
N LEU A 24 2.46 1.51 4.75
CA LEU A 24 1.83 1.54 6.07
C LEU A 24 0.34 1.94 5.98
N SER A 25 0.03 2.96 5.20
CA SER A 25 -1.35 3.37 4.89
C SER A 25 -2.13 2.22 4.23
N LEU A 26 -1.57 1.58 3.21
CA LEU A 26 -2.20 0.42 2.56
C LEU A 26 -2.44 -0.73 3.54
N ALA A 27 -1.46 -1.05 4.38
CA ALA A 27 -1.59 -2.08 5.42
C ALA A 27 -2.67 -1.74 6.46
N ASN A 28 -2.78 -0.48 6.86
CA ASN A 28 -3.83 0.01 7.75
C ASN A 28 -5.24 -0.20 7.16
N HIS A 29 -5.37 -0.06 5.83
CA HIS A 29 -6.61 -0.28 5.10
C HIS A 29 -6.81 -1.71 4.59
N ALA A 30 -5.83 -2.60 4.78
CA ALA A 30 -5.94 -4.00 4.39
C ALA A 30 -7.07 -4.71 5.13
N ASP A 31 -7.81 -5.52 4.39
CA ASP A 31 -8.67 -6.53 4.97
C ASP A 31 -7.82 -7.63 5.62
N HIS A 32 -8.22 -8.06 6.80
CA HIS A 32 -7.47 -8.97 7.65
C HIS A 32 -7.43 -10.42 7.13
N GLU A 33 -8.47 -10.88 6.43
CA GLU A 33 -8.53 -12.23 5.87
C GLU A 33 -7.87 -12.30 4.49
N THR A 34 -8.19 -11.31 3.65
CA THR A 34 -7.84 -11.35 2.23
C THR A 34 -6.58 -10.56 1.89
N GLY A 35 -6.18 -9.59 2.73
CA GLY A 35 -5.07 -8.67 2.47
C GLY A 35 -5.35 -7.63 1.37
N PHE A 36 -6.58 -7.55 0.85
CA PHE A 36 -6.96 -6.54 -0.15
C PHE A 36 -7.29 -5.20 0.51
N CYS A 37 -6.97 -4.12 -0.20
CA CYS A 37 -7.43 -2.78 0.14
C CYS A 37 -7.72 -1.95 -1.12
N TYR A 38 -8.57 -0.94 -0.95
CA TYR A 38 -9.01 -0.01 -2.00
C TYR A 38 -9.08 1.44 -1.51
N PRO A 39 -8.08 1.95 -0.74
CA PRO A 39 -8.10 3.33 -0.33
C PRO A 39 -7.91 4.24 -1.55
N PRO A 40 -8.63 5.38 -1.62
CA PRO A 40 -8.42 6.34 -2.70
C PRO A 40 -7.03 6.96 -2.58
N MET A 41 -6.36 7.18 -3.72
CA MET A 41 -4.96 7.68 -3.75
C MET A 41 -4.74 8.99 -2.96
N ARG A 42 -5.77 9.84 -2.86
CA ARG A 42 -5.72 11.08 -2.06
C ARG A 42 -5.64 10.82 -0.56
N MET A 43 -6.29 9.75 -0.07
CA MET A 43 -6.26 9.35 1.33
C MET A 43 -4.89 8.79 1.67
N ILE A 44 -4.35 7.90 0.82
CA ILE A 44 -2.97 7.40 0.95
C ILE A 44 -1.97 8.56 1.00
N ALA A 45 -2.14 9.55 0.12
CA ALA A 45 -1.26 10.72 0.06
C ALA A 45 -1.30 11.52 1.37
N SER A 46 -2.50 11.78 1.91
CA SER A 46 -2.69 12.47 3.19
C SER A 46 -2.06 11.70 4.35
N GLU A 47 -2.32 10.40 4.45
CA GLU A 47 -1.79 9.55 5.53
C GLU A 47 -0.27 9.41 5.45
N ALA A 48 0.28 9.31 4.23
CA ALA A 48 1.71 9.21 3.98
C ALA A 48 2.45 10.55 3.91
N SER A 49 1.75 11.66 4.24
CA SER A 49 2.30 13.03 4.24
C SER A 49 3.03 13.38 2.93
N CYS A 50 2.40 13.07 1.79
CA CYS A 50 2.94 13.35 0.46
C CYS A 50 1.84 13.73 -0.53
N ASP A 51 2.23 14.07 -1.75
CA ASP A 51 1.29 14.36 -2.81
C ASP A 51 0.86 13.08 -3.57
N ARG A 52 -0.27 13.16 -4.30
CA ARG A 52 -0.81 12.05 -5.08
C ARG A 52 0.16 11.54 -6.16
N ARG A 53 1.01 12.40 -6.74
CA ARG A 53 2.00 12.00 -7.75
C ARG A 53 3.11 11.16 -7.11
N THR A 54 3.51 11.45 -5.87
CA THR A 54 4.41 10.62 -5.08
C THR A 54 3.80 9.24 -4.85
N VAL A 55 2.53 9.15 -4.45
CA VAL A 55 1.82 7.86 -4.32
C VAL A 55 1.86 7.05 -5.61
N LEU A 56 1.49 7.66 -6.74
CA LEU A 56 1.47 6.99 -8.05
C LEU A 56 2.85 6.52 -8.51
N ARG A 57 3.93 7.20 -8.10
CA ARG A 57 5.31 6.80 -8.40
C ARG A 57 5.83 5.69 -7.48
N LYS A 58 5.46 5.71 -6.20
CA LYS A 58 5.98 4.75 -5.20
C LYS A 58 5.23 3.43 -5.19
N ILE A 59 3.95 3.39 -5.56
CA ILE A 59 3.20 2.11 -5.66
C ILE A 59 3.89 1.12 -6.61
N PRO A 60 4.27 1.48 -7.86
CA PRO A 60 5.03 0.59 -8.72
C PRO A 60 6.38 0.17 -8.13
N MET A 61 7.11 1.08 -7.47
CA MET A 61 8.38 0.72 -6.81
C MET A 61 8.19 -0.33 -5.69
N LEU A 62 7.11 -0.20 -4.91
CA LEU A 62 6.76 -1.18 -3.87
C LEU A 62 6.32 -2.52 -4.47
N GLU A 63 5.65 -2.50 -5.61
CA GLU A 63 5.27 -3.71 -6.37
C GLU A 63 6.49 -4.42 -6.95
N GLU A 64 7.39 -3.67 -7.61
CA GLU A 64 8.66 -4.17 -8.14
C GLU A 64 9.56 -4.75 -7.05
N ALA A 65 9.56 -4.14 -5.86
CA ALA A 65 10.29 -4.63 -4.69
C ALA A 65 9.59 -5.81 -3.97
N GLY A 66 8.40 -6.23 -4.42
CA GLY A 66 7.68 -7.39 -3.88
C GLY A 66 6.93 -7.13 -2.57
N PHE A 67 6.77 -5.88 -2.15
CA PHE A 67 6.05 -5.54 -0.91
C PHE A 67 4.52 -5.55 -1.07
N LEU A 68 4.03 -5.39 -2.30
CA LEU A 68 2.61 -5.43 -2.62
C LEU A 68 2.38 -5.93 -4.04
N ARG A 69 1.12 -6.16 -4.39
CA ARG A 69 0.68 -6.40 -5.76
C ARG A 69 -0.49 -5.49 -6.11
N VAL A 70 -0.48 -4.88 -7.29
CA VAL A 70 -1.58 -4.08 -7.80
C VAL A 70 -2.47 -4.94 -8.70
N ILE A 71 -3.76 -4.99 -8.40
CA ILE A 71 -4.75 -5.68 -9.23
C ILE A 71 -5.64 -4.62 -9.87
N GLN A 72 -5.72 -4.65 -11.20
CA GLN A 72 -6.59 -3.76 -11.97
C GLN A 72 -7.91 -4.47 -12.26
N LYS A 73 -9.05 -3.88 -11.88
CA LYS A 73 -10.36 -4.39 -12.30
C LYS A 73 -10.64 -4.03 -13.76
N ARG A 74 -11.16 -4.99 -14.53
CA ARG A 74 -11.49 -4.89 -15.96
C ARG A 74 -12.49 -3.77 -16.32
N ASN A 75 -13.22 -3.25 -15.33
CA ASN A 75 -14.24 -2.20 -15.52
C ASN A 75 -13.70 -0.77 -15.28
N GLY A 76 -12.38 -0.59 -15.28
CA GLY A 76 -11.75 0.64 -15.78
C GLY A 76 -11.45 1.76 -14.80
N LYS A 77 -11.67 1.62 -13.48
CA LYS A 77 -11.43 2.74 -12.54
C LYS A 77 -10.70 2.42 -11.24
N GLU A 78 -10.71 1.18 -10.77
CA GLU A 78 -10.19 0.86 -9.44
C GLU A 78 -8.93 -0.01 -9.50
N ARG A 79 -7.88 0.50 -8.86
CA ARG A 79 -6.66 -0.24 -8.55
C ARG A 79 -6.78 -0.72 -7.10
N LEU A 80 -6.71 -2.03 -6.93
CA LEU A 80 -6.63 -2.69 -5.63
C LEU A 80 -5.17 -2.90 -5.31
N ALA A 81 -4.78 -2.66 -4.07
CA ALA A 81 -3.49 -3.12 -3.58
C ALA A 81 -3.71 -4.36 -2.70
N HIS A 82 -2.87 -5.35 -2.92
CA HIS A 82 -2.81 -6.59 -2.17
C HIS A 82 -1.45 -6.67 -1.49
N THR A 83 -1.45 -6.49 -0.17
CA THR A 83 -0.25 -6.58 0.67
C THR A 83 -0.02 -8.03 1.08
N LYS A 84 0.42 -8.89 0.15
CA LYS A 84 0.94 -10.23 0.51
C LYS A 84 2.45 -10.29 0.34
N ALA A 85 3.12 -9.93 1.42
CA ALA A 85 4.46 -10.40 1.78
C ALA A 85 4.60 -10.47 3.33
N TRP A 86 3.47 -10.63 4.04
CA TRP A 86 3.41 -10.91 5.47
C TRP A 86 3.17 -12.43 5.68
N PRO A 87 3.84 -13.09 6.64
CA PRO A 87 3.64 -14.50 6.98
C PRO A 87 2.20 -14.86 7.32
#